data_AF-A0A2V1AFE5-F1
#
_entry.id   AF-A0A2V1AFE5-F1
#
_cell.length_a   1.000
_cell.length_b   1.000
_cell.length_c   1.000
_cell.angle_alpha   90.00
_cell.angle_beta   90.00
_cell.angle_gamma   90.00
#
_symmetry.space_group_name_H-M   'P 1'
#
loop_
_entity.id
_entity.type
_entity.pdbx_description
1 polymer ?
#
loop_
_entity_poly.entity_id
_entity_poly.type
_entity_poly.pdbx_seq_one_letter_code
_entity_poly.pdbx_strand_id
1 'polypeptide(L)'
;MADNIITQVSQDSGPAPMVDETNGNIDYNSKIHLNIRGKPFEITRDELMSLPESILLSLFPNGVFLDVNGQVITNLTEEDVVFVNFDPDCFEYIFNVFGEAQRNLQEGTLSPQVSAGSRLDSAASILQTKPAIIVLREDLDFYVIPPVAGCTTADFAFLKVKVGDSILLNTSVFSGLGYNPELPASVNQTLGPAEQHLFEMLCSSGFDRTELWGSRSMEPHKCVLSSLSLVRLVTQPPTPPQSPSLQPVQSNASGRSRSRSRIATLASSASRAASRSLSRARKNNDTNYTKLLLFWRKPARKCWWANNEVTVSTEGSETLAKLGPEVKVKVHTRRVWTLELSVVGVQ
;
A
#
# COMPACT_ATOMS: atom_id res chain seq x y z
N MET A 1 -48.64 4.79 -3.63
CA MET A 1 -47.77 4.96 -4.81
C MET A 1 -46.43 5.43 -4.31
N ALA A 2 -45.56 4.48 -3.99
CA ALA A 2 -44.19 4.71 -3.56
C ALA A 2 -43.38 3.61 -4.25
N ASP A 3 -42.96 3.87 -5.48
CA ASP A 3 -42.15 2.94 -6.25
C ASP A 3 -40.68 3.25 -6.02
N ASN A 4 -40.00 2.27 -5.45
CA ASN A 4 -38.57 2.22 -5.23
C ASN A 4 -37.83 2.33 -6.57
N ILE A 5 -37.04 3.40 -6.74
CA ILE A 5 -36.00 3.46 -7.77
C ILE A 5 -34.76 2.79 -7.19
N ILE A 6 -34.65 1.47 -7.40
CA ILE A 6 -33.37 0.75 -7.40
C ILE A 6 -33.08 0.46 -8.87
N THR A 7 -32.13 1.19 -9.45
CA THR A 7 -31.56 0.85 -10.75
C THR A 7 -30.74 -0.42 -10.59
N GLN A 8 -31.35 -1.56 -10.90
CA GLN A 8 -30.62 -2.79 -11.16
C GLN A 8 -29.77 -2.58 -12.42
N VAL A 9 -28.46 -2.72 -12.29
CA VAL A 9 -27.55 -2.83 -13.42
C VAL A 9 -27.76 -4.22 -14.02
N SER A 10 -28.26 -4.28 -15.25
CA SER A 10 -28.26 -5.51 -16.03
C SER A 10 -26.82 -6.01 -16.14
N GLN A 11 -26.54 -7.21 -15.61
CA GLN A 11 -25.32 -7.94 -15.93
C GLN A 11 -25.41 -8.31 -17.42
N ASP A 12 -24.82 -7.47 -18.27
CA ASP A 12 -24.56 -7.85 -19.65
C ASP A 12 -23.44 -8.89 -19.62
N SER A 13 -23.82 -10.15 -19.70
CA SER A 13 -22.92 -11.30 -19.84
C SER A 13 -22.41 -11.36 -21.27
N GLY A 14 -21.65 -10.33 -21.66
CA GLY A 14 -20.75 -10.42 -22.82
C GLY A 14 -19.70 -11.50 -22.57
N PRO A 15 -19.24 -12.22 -23.60
CA PRO A 15 -18.21 -13.23 -23.41
C PRO A 15 -16.96 -12.56 -22.84
N ALA A 16 -16.54 -13.01 -21.66
CA ALA A 16 -15.20 -12.73 -21.15
C ALA A 16 -14.20 -13.12 -22.25
N PRO A 17 -13.11 -12.36 -22.46
CA PRO A 17 -12.08 -12.79 -23.39
C PRO A 17 -11.58 -14.15 -22.91
N MET A 18 -11.92 -15.19 -23.65
CA MET A 18 -11.35 -16.52 -23.49
C MET A 18 -9.86 -16.35 -23.72
N VAL A 19 -9.08 -16.47 -22.66
CA VAL A 19 -7.63 -16.61 -22.77
C VAL A 19 -7.43 -17.93 -23.51
N ASP A 20 -6.98 -17.84 -24.76
CA ASP A 20 -6.69 -19.00 -25.58
C ASP A 20 -5.49 -19.74 -24.96
N GLU A 21 -5.76 -20.75 -24.12
CA GLU A 21 -4.75 -21.61 -23.48
C GLU A 21 -3.98 -22.49 -24.49
N THR A 22 -4.14 -22.29 -25.80
CA THR A 22 -3.48 -23.11 -26.83
C THR A 22 -2.23 -22.52 -27.48
N ASN A 23 -1.77 -21.33 -27.07
CA ASN A 23 -0.48 -20.79 -27.56
C ASN A 23 0.64 -20.89 -26.51
N GLY A 24 1.43 -21.96 -26.63
CA GLY A 24 2.70 -22.11 -25.93
C GLY A 24 3.68 -21.00 -26.31
N ASN A 25 4.30 -20.43 -25.27
CA ASN A 25 5.36 -19.41 -25.28
C ASN A 25 4.87 -17.94 -25.32
N ILE A 26 4.12 -17.52 -24.30
CA ILE A 26 4.02 -16.10 -23.96
C ILE A 26 5.43 -15.63 -23.58
N ASP A 27 6.04 -14.78 -24.41
CA ASP A 27 7.33 -14.20 -24.08
C ASP A 27 7.15 -13.15 -22.98
N TYR A 28 7.56 -13.49 -21.77
CA TYR A 28 7.48 -12.62 -20.59
C TYR A 28 8.44 -11.42 -20.68
N ASN A 29 9.43 -11.47 -21.58
CA ASN A 29 10.36 -10.37 -21.83
C ASN A 29 9.89 -9.42 -22.94
N SER A 30 8.73 -9.66 -23.55
CA SER A 30 8.17 -8.71 -24.53
C SER A 30 7.99 -7.34 -23.89
N LYS A 31 8.48 -6.31 -24.59
CA LYS A 31 8.41 -4.92 -24.17
C LYS A 31 7.06 -4.33 -24.52
N ILE A 32 6.52 -3.54 -23.60
CA ILE A 32 5.27 -2.81 -23.74
C ILE A 32 5.58 -1.33 -23.57
N HIS A 33 5.24 -0.54 -24.59
CA HIS A 33 5.38 0.92 -24.52
C HIS A 33 4.09 1.53 -23.97
N LEU A 34 4.22 2.28 -22.87
CA LEU A 34 3.13 2.99 -22.23
C LEU A 34 3.31 4.49 -22.45
N ASN A 35 2.22 5.19 -22.73
CA ASN A 35 2.15 6.64 -22.67
C ASN A 35 1.19 7.04 -21.54
N ILE A 36 1.76 7.53 -20.44
CA ILE A 36 1.03 7.93 -19.25
C ILE A 36 0.95 9.45 -19.20
N ARG A 37 -0.20 10.01 -19.61
CA ARG A 37 -0.44 11.47 -19.69
C ARG A 37 0.68 12.25 -20.43
N GLY A 38 1.24 11.67 -21.49
CA GLY A 38 2.30 12.27 -22.29
C GLY A 38 3.72 11.85 -21.90
N LYS A 39 3.91 11.13 -20.78
CA LYS A 39 5.21 10.61 -20.36
C LYS A 39 5.38 9.17 -20.88
N PRO A 40 6.42 8.89 -21.68
CA PRO A 40 6.68 7.55 -22.18
C PRO A 40 7.32 6.69 -21.08
N PHE A 41 6.87 5.44 -20.98
CA PHE A 41 7.45 4.39 -20.15
C PHE A 41 7.60 3.12 -20.98
N GLU A 42 8.60 2.31 -20.63
CA GLU A 42 8.82 0.99 -21.21
C GLU A 42 8.84 -0.02 -20.06
N ILE A 43 7.99 -1.03 -20.14
CA ILE A 43 7.84 -2.08 -19.13
C ILE A 43 7.74 -3.44 -19.82
N THR A 44 8.33 -4.47 -19.22
CA THR A 44 8.16 -5.83 -19.72
C THR A 44 6.80 -6.42 -19.33
N ARG A 45 6.32 -7.40 -20.08
CA ARG A 45 5.10 -8.14 -19.72
C ARG A 45 5.19 -8.74 -18.31
N ASP A 46 6.35 -9.29 -17.92
CA ASP A 46 6.55 -9.86 -16.57
C ASP A 46 6.44 -8.80 -15.47
N GLU A 47 7.13 -7.66 -15.62
CA GLU A 47 7.08 -6.55 -14.67
C GLU A 47 5.64 -6.04 -14.51
N LEU A 48 4.90 -5.91 -15.62
CA LEU A 48 3.51 -5.48 -15.59
C LEU A 48 2.63 -6.50 -14.85
N MET A 49 2.77 -7.79 -15.16
CA MET A 49 2.00 -8.86 -14.51
C MET A 49 2.40 -9.10 -13.04
N SER A 50 3.56 -8.60 -12.62
CA SER A 50 4.00 -8.63 -11.22
C SER A 50 3.31 -7.56 -10.35
N LEU A 51 2.69 -6.55 -10.98
CA LEU A 51 2.00 -5.50 -10.26
C LEU A 51 0.74 -6.04 -9.55
N PRO A 52 0.37 -5.48 -8.38
CA PRO A 52 -0.85 -5.83 -7.66
C PRO A 52 -2.11 -5.58 -8.50
N GLU A 53 -3.15 -6.36 -8.26
CA GLU A 53 -4.41 -6.26 -9.01
C GLU A 53 -5.04 -4.88 -8.87
N SER A 54 -4.96 -4.28 -7.67
CA SER A 54 -5.49 -2.93 -7.44
C SER A 54 -4.81 -1.84 -8.29
N ILE A 55 -3.52 -2.01 -8.59
CA ILE A 55 -2.77 -1.10 -9.47
C ILE A 55 -3.12 -1.37 -10.92
N LEU A 56 -3.16 -2.64 -11.33
CA LEU A 56 -3.55 -3.03 -12.69
C LEU A 56 -4.95 -2.54 -13.06
N LEU A 57 -5.91 -2.64 -12.15
CA LEU A 57 -7.26 -2.09 -12.34
C LEU A 57 -7.29 -0.56 -12.41
N SER A 58 -6.29 0.12 -11.83
CA SER A 58 -6.16 1.58 -11.94
C SER A 58 -5.54 2.00 -13.28
N LEU A 59 -4.63 1.20 -13.82
CA LEU A 59 -4.01 1.42 -15.13
C LEU A 59 -4.95 1.00 -16.29
N PHE A 60 -5.64 -0.13 -16.13
CA PHE A 60 -6.51 -0.74 -17.14
C PHE A 60 -7.87 -1.11 -16.50
N PRO A 61 -8.80 -0.14 -16.32
CA PRO A 61 -10.05 -0.34 -15.60
C PRO A 61 -10.92 -1.51 -16.11
N ASN A 62 -10.85 -1.79 -17.41
CA ASN A 62 -11.60 -2.89 -18.04
C ASN A 62 -10.68 -4.03 -18.52
N GLY A 63 -9.41 -4.03 -18.13
CA GLY A 63 -8.43 -5.02 -18.60
C GLY A 63 -8.11 -4.92 -20.10
N VAL A 64 -8.32 -3.76 -20.72
CA VAL A 64 -8.07 -3.51 -22.14
C VAL A 64 -6.98 -2.47 -22.34
N PHE A 65 -6.19 -2.63 -23.41
CA PHE A 65 -5.24 -1.63 -23.87
C PHE A 65 -5.91 -0.68 -24.86
N LEU A 66 -5.57 0.60 -24.76
CA LEU A 66 -6.14 1.67 -25.58
C LEU A 66 -5.04 2.36 -26.38
N ASP A 67 -5.33 2.72 -27.62
CA ASP A 67 -4.48 3.58 -28.44
C ASP A 67 -4.68 5.08 -28.11
N VAL A 68 -3.98 5.97 -28.83
CA VAL A 68 -4.10 7.43 -28.69
C VAL A 68 -5.52 7.95 -28.93
N ASN A 69 -6.32 7.26 -29.74
CA ASN A 69 -7.68 7.61 -30.10
C ASN A 69 -8.72 6.98 -29.14
N GLY A 70 -8.27 6.21 -28.14
CA GLY A 70 -9.14 5.48 -27.22
C GLY A 70 -9.75 4.21 -27.82
N GLN A 71 -9.24 3.70 -28.93
CA GLN A 71 -9.65 2.43 -29.53
C GLN A 71 -8.96 1.26 -28.82
N VAL A 72 -9.69 0.16 -28.67
CA VAL A 72 -9.17 -1.06 -28.03
C VAL A 72 -8.16 -1.74 -28.94
N ILE A 73 -6.95 -1.95 -28.43
CA ILE A 73 -5.90 -2.72 -29.08
C ILE A 73 -6.17 -4.20 -28.78
N THR A 74 -6.50 -4.99 -29.81
CA THR A 74 -6.83 -6.42 -29.67
C THR A 74 -5.58 -7.30 -29.69
N ASN A 75 -4.58 -6.95 -30.49
CA ASN A 75 -3.30 -7.66 -30.59
C ASN A 75 -2.17 -6.65 -30.39
N LEU A 76 -1.60 -6.65 -29.18
CA LEU A 76 -0.50 -5.76 -28.83
C LEU A 76 0.81 -6.22 -29.51
N THR A 77 1.39 -5.35 -30.33
CA THR A 77 2.72 -5.51 -30.94
C THR A 77 3.77 -4.66 -30.22
N GLU A 78 5.05 -4.91 -30.46
CA GLU A 78 6.15 -4.12 -29.87
C GLU A 78 6.23 -2.68 -30.42
N GLU A 79 5.54 -2.37 -31.51
CA GLU A 79 5.49 -1.01 -32.07
C GLU A 79 4.35 -0.17 -31.50
N ASP A 80 3.38 -0.82 -30.84
CA ASP A 80 2.20 -0.15 -30.30
C ASP A 80 2.51 0.61 -29.01
N VAL A 81 1.84 1.75 -28.85
CA VAL A 81 1.91 2.57 -27.64
C VAL A 81 0.55 2.56 -26.94
N VAL A 82 0.52 2.02 -25.74
CA VAL A 82 -0.69 1.95 -24.91
C VAL A 82 -0.86 3.26 -24.14
N PHE A 83 -1.97 3.95 -24.37
CA PHE A 83 -2.29 5.19 -23.67
C PHE A 83 -3.03 4.90 -22.36
N VAL A 84 -2.50 5.45 -21.27
CA VAL A 84 -3.01 5.22 -19.93
C VAL A 84 -3.28 6.57 -19.26
N ASN A 85 -4.52 6.77 -18.82
CA ASN A 85 -4.90 7.95 -18.05
C ASN A 85 -4.64 7.72 -16.56
N PHE A 86 -3.36 7.76 -16.18
CA PHE A 86 -2.90 7.61 -14.81
C PHE A 86 -1.89 8.70 -14.45
N ASP A 87 -1.61 8.91 -13.17
CA ASP A 87 -0.64 9.91 -12.74
C ASP A 87 0.80 9.44 -13.02
N PRO A 88 1.58 10.16 -13.85
CA PRO A 88 2.92 9.71 -14.27
C PRO A 88 3.91 9.60 -13.10
N ASP A 89 3.85 10.49 -12.12
CA ASP A 89 4.75 10.47 -10.97
C ASP A 89 4.41 9.33 -10.02
N CYS A 90 3.11 9.04 -9.84
CA CYS A 90 2.66 7.84 -9.13
C CYS A 90 3.13 6.55 -9.82
N PHE A 91 3.04 6.46 -11.16
CA PHE A 91 3.52 5.29 -11.88
C PHE A 91 5.03 5.11 -11.77
N GLU A 92 5.80 6.19 -11.88
CA GLU A 92 7.25 6.14 -11.68
C GLU A 92 7.62 5.66 -10.27
N TYR A 93 6.89 6.12 -9.24
CA TYR A 93 7.05 5.61 -7.88
C TYR A 93 6.78 4.10 -7.79
N ILE A 94 5.69 3.61 -8.37
CA ILE A 94 5.38 2.17 -8.44
C ILE A 94 6.50 1.40 -9.14
N PHE A 95 6.87 1.87 -10.33
CA PHE A 95 7.86 1.22 -11.19
C PHE A 95 9.21 1.07 -10.47
N ASN A 96 9.66 2.12 -9.79
CA ASN A 96 10.92 2.10 -9.05
C ASN A 96 10.90 1.10 -7.88
N VAL A 97 9.84 1.11 -7.06
CA VAL A 97 9.74 0.21 -5.89
C VAL A 97 9.64 -1.26 -6.30
N PHE A 98 8.80 -1.58 -7.28
CA PHE A 98 8.64 -2.96 -7.76
C PHE A 98 9.86 -3.44 -8.53
N GLY A 99 10.45 -2.60 -9.37
CA GLY A 99 11.68 -2.92 -10.08
C GLY A 99 12.85 -3.19 -9.13
N GLU A 100 12.98 -2.43 -8.04
CA GLU A 100 13.97 -2.71 -6.99
C GLU A 100 13.71 -4.04 -6.28
N ALA A 101 12.45 -4.34 -5.96
CA ALA A 101 12.10 -5.61 -5.34
C ALA A 101 12.41 -6.82 -6.26
N GLN A 102 12.21 -6.69 -7.57
CA GLN A 102 12.52 -7.73 -8.55
C GLN A 102 14.03 -7.93 -8.72
N ARG A 103 14.84 -6.87 -8.77
CA ARG A 103 16.31 -6.97 -8.79
C ARG A 103 16.85 -7.71 -7.56
N ASN A 104 16.37 -7.35 -6.38
CA ASN A 104 16.74 -8.03 -5.13
C ASN A 104 16.38 -9.53 -5.14
N LEU A 105 15.26 -9.91 -5.76
CA LEU A 105 14.88 -11.32 -5.90
C LEU A 105 15.89 -12.08 -6.76
N GLN A 106 16.33 -11.50 -7.88
CA GLN A 106 17.34 -12.10 -8.75
C GLN A 106 18.70 -12.23 -8.05
N GLU A 107 19.15 -11.20 -7.34
CA GLU A 107 20.41 -11.24 -6.58
C GLU A 107 20.41 -12.31 -5.48
N GLY A 108 19.27 -12.50 -4.79
CA GLY A 108 19.09 -13.54 -3.78
C GLY A 108 19.23 -14.98 -4.32
N THR A 109 18.96 -15.21 -5.62
CA THR A 109 19.12 -16.53 -6.25
C THR A 109 20.57 -16.89 -6.60
N LEU A 110 21.49 -15.92 -6.57
CA LEU A 110 22.91 -16.15 -6.88
C LEU A 110 23.74 -16.58 -5.64
N SER A 111 23.14 -16.62 -4.46
CA SER A 111 23.78 -17.14 -3.25
C SER A 111 23.63 -18.68 -3.18
N PRO A 112 24.72 -19.47 -3.12
CA PRO A 112 24.65 -20.92 -3.07
C PRO A 112 24.28 -21.37 -1.65
N GLN A 113 23.02 -21.24 -1.26
CA GLN A 113 22.51 -21.89 -0.06
C GLN A 113 21.29 -22.74 -0.39
N VAL A 114 21.56 -24.04 -0.41
CA VAL A 114 20.66 -25.18 -0.22
C VAL A 114 19.43 -25.24 -1.13
N SER A 115 19.58 -26.02 -2.21
CA SER A 115 18.48 -26.79 -2.79
C SER A 115 17.89 -27.71 -1.72
N ALA A 116 16.98 -27.19 -0.90
CA ALA A 116 16.13 -27.97 -0.02
C ALA A 116 14.73 -27.95 -0.63
N GLY A 117 14.45 -28.94 -1.47
CA GLY A 117 13.09 -29.31 -1.87
C GLY A 117 12.28 -29.80 -0.68
N SER A 118 11.90 -28.88 0.21
CA SER A 118 10.99 -29.11 1.32
C SER A 118 9.64 -28.50 0.98
N ARG A 119 8.75 -29.35 0.46
CA ARG A 119 7.31 -29.12 0.30
C ARG A 119 6.62 -28.89 1.65
N LEU A 120 6.88 -27.75 2.28
CA LEU A 120 6.08 -27.19 3.36
C LEU A 120 5.85 -25.72 3.04
N ASP A 121 5.07 -25.51 1.99
CA ASP A 121 4.57 -24.22 1.49
C ASP A 121 3.58 -23.62 2.49
N SER A 122 4.04 -23.28 3.70
CA SER A 122 3.29 -22.34 4.52
C SER A 122 3.43 -20.97 3.86
N ALA A 123 2.32 -20.28 3.62
CA ALA A 123 2.32 -18.92 3.09
C ALA A 123 3.23 -17.96 3.89
N ALA A 124 3.49 -18.26 5.17
CA ALA A 124 4.47 -17.55 5.99
C ALA A 124 5.94 -17.74 5.54
N SER A 125 6.30 -18.91 5.00
CA SER A 125 7.63 -19.19 4.42
C SER A 125 7.87 -18.39 3.14
N ILE A 126 6.81 -18.15 2.36
CA ILE A 126 6.86 -17.35 1.13
C ILE A 126 7.26 -15.90 1.46
N LEU A 127 6.67 -15.30 2.50
CA LEU A 127 7.01 -13.93 2.92
C LEU A 127 8.45 -13.78 3.44
N GLN A 128 9.06 -14.86 3.91
CA GLN A 128 10.45 -14.85 4.39
C GLN A 128 11.48 -15.01 3.28
N THR A 129 11.08 -15.61 2.15
CA THR A 129 11.98 -15.96 1.04
C THR A 129 11.87 -15.00 -0.12
N LYS A 130 10.68 -14.41 -0.34
CA LYS A 130 10.42 -13.50 -1.45
C LYS A 130 10.12 -12.10 -0.93
N PRO A 131 10.55 -11.04 -1.65
CA PRO A 131 10.22 -9.69 -1.25
C PRO A 131 8.72 -9.46 -1.37
N ALA A 132 8.13 -8.93 -0.29
CA ALA A 132 6.73 -8.55 -0.25
C ALA A 132 6.60 -7.04 -0.05
N ILE A 133 5.61 -6.44 -0.72
CA ILE A 133 5.32 -5.01 -0.69
C ILE A 133 3.88 -4.86 -0.19
N ILE A 134 3.70 -4.01 0.80
CA ILE A 134 2.40 -3.56 1.26
C ILE A 134 1.99 -2.37 0.41
N VAL A 135 0.82 -2.47 -0.20
CA VAL A 135 0.25 -1.49 -1.10
C VAL A 135 -0.93 -0.86 -0.38
N LEU A 136 -0.78 0.39 0.03
CA LEU A 136 -1.86 1.17 0.64
C LEU A 136 -2.27 2.28 -0.33
N ARG A 137 -3.52 2.22 -0.79
CA ARG A 137 -4.10 3.19 -1.72
C ARG A 137 -5.26 3.92 -1.08
N GLU A 138 -5.35 5.22 -1.27
CA GLU A 138 -6.48 6.07 -0.90
C GLU A 138 -7.13 6.66 -2.15
N ASP A 139 -8.44 6.48 -2.29
CA ASP A 139 -9.30 7.35 -3.10
C ASP A 139 -10.09 8.27 -2.18
N LEU A 140 -9.95 9.56 -2.38
CA LEU A 140 -10.60 10.60 -1.60
C LEU A 140 -11.49 11.42 -2.53
N ASP A 141 -12.81 11.22 -2.45
CA ASP A 141 -13.79 12.09 -3.08
C ASP A 141 -14.13 13.22 -2.10
N PHE A 142 -14.15 14.47 -2.57
CA PHE A 142 -14.58 15.60 -1.73
C PHE A 142 -15.71 16.41 -2.36
N TYR A 143 -16.62 16.86 -1.51
CA TYR A 143 -17.81 17.60 -1.88
C TYR A 143 -17.83 18.91 -1.12
N VAL A 144 -17.74 20.00 -1.88
CA VAL A 144 -17.71 21.36 -1.35
C VAL A 144 -19.13 21.87 -1.15
N ILE A 145 -19.46 22.25 0.09
CA ILE A 145 -20.74 22.89 0.41
C ILE A 145 -20.57 24.41 0.28
N PRO A 146 -21.42 25.09 -0.51
CA PRO A 146 -21.35 26.53 -0.68
C PRO A 146 -21.59 27.24 0.67
N PRO A 147 -20.76 28.24 1.03
CA PRO A 147 -20.86 28.91 2.33
C PRO A 147 -22.07 29.84 2.44
N VAL A 148 -22.60 30.32 1.30
CA VAL A 148 -23.77 31.21 1.21
C VAL A 148 -24.67 30.84 0.04
N ALA A 149 -25.93 31.28 0.10
CA ALA A 149 -26.85 31.18 -1.02
C ALA A 149 -26.43 32.14 -2.15
N GLY A 150 -26.70 31.74 -3.40
CA GLY A 150 -26.42 32.58 -4.58
C GLY A 150 -25.01 32.47 -5.16
N CYS A 151 -24.19 31.51 -4.72
CA CYS A 151 -22.90 31.22 -5.36
C CYS A 151 -23.10 30.86 -6.84
N THR A 152 -22.30 31.48 -7.70
CA THR A 152 -22.29 31.18 -9.14
C THR A 152 -21.49 29.91 -9.44
N THR A 153 -21.65 29.34 -10.63
CA THR A 153 -20.86 28.18 -11.08
C THR A 153 -19.35 28.45 -11.05
N ALA A 154 -18.92 29.69 -11.34
CA ALA A 154 -17.53 30.10 -11.25
C ALA A 154 -17.02 30.07 -9.80
N ASP A 155 -17.85 30.52 -8.84
CA ASP A 155 -17.53 30.45 -7.41
C ASP A 155 -17.36 28.99 -6.94
N PHE A 156 -18.23 28.08 -7.41
CA PHE A 156 -18.07 26.65 -7.11
C PHE A 156 -16.79 26.06 -7.68
N ALA A 157 -16.44 26.38 -8.92
CA ALA A 157 -15.21 25.92 -9.54
C ALA A 157 -13.99 26.43 -8.76
N PHE A 158 -13.99 27.72 -8.41
CA PHE A 158 -12.95 28.33 -7.58
C PHE A 158 -12.81 27.64 -6.22
N LEU A 159 -13.91 27.45 -5.50
CA LEU A 159 -13.90 26.79 -4.19
C LEU A 159 -13.42 25.34 -4.28
N LYS A 160 -13.81 24.59 -5.32
CA LYS A 160 -13.37 23.21 -5.53
C LYS A 160 -11.86 23.11 -5.71
N VAL A 161 -11.27 24.03 -6.48
CA VAL A 161 -9.81 24.08 -6.69
C VAL A 161 -9.12 24.39 -5.36
N LYS A 162 -9.52 25.47 -4.68
CA LYS A 162 -8.88 25.89 -3.42
C LYS A 162 -9.03 24.88 -2.28
N VAL A 163 -10.19 24.25 -2.16
CA VAL A 163 -10.40 23.15 -1.20
C VAL A 163 -9.52 21.95 -1.56
N GLY A 164 -9.44 21.60 -2.85
CA GLY A 164 -8.56 20.53 -3.33
C GLY A 164 -7.10 20.79 -2.95
N ASP A 165 -6.60 22.00 -3.22
CA ASP A 165 -5.25 22.43 -2.85
C ASP A 165 -5.00 22.29 -1.34
N SER A 166 -5.96 22.70 -0.51
CA SER A 166 -5.83 22.58 0.95
C SER A 166 -5.83 21.12 1.43
N ILE A 167 -6.61 20.23 0.81
CA ILE A 167 -6.64 18.79 1.15
C ILE A 167 -5.34 18.10 0.69
N LEU A 168 -4.74 18.58 -0.39
CA LEU A 168 -3.48 18.07 -0.94
C LEU A 168 -2.30 18.31 0.00
N LEU A 169 -2.30 19.42 0.75
CA LEU A 169 -1.27 19.74 1.75
C LEU A 169 -1.17 18.71 2.89
N ASN A 170 -2.25 18.00 3.19
CA ASN A 170 -2.20 16.93 4.18
C ASN A 170 -1.61 15.66 3.57
N THR A 171 -0.30 15.49 3.74
CA THR A 171 0.48 14.38 3.17
C THR A 171 0.65 13.20 4.12
N SER A 172 0.18 13.27 5.38
CA SER A 172 0.37 12.18 6.33
C SER A 172 -0.60 11.03 6.08
N VAL A 173 -0.07 9.80 6.01
CA VAL A 173 -0.84 8.56 5.79
C VAL A 173 -1.89 8.37 6.89
N PHE A 174 -1.48 8.47 8.15
CA PHE A 174 -2.35 8.15 9.29
C PHE A 174 -3.33 9.27 9.67
N SER A 175 -3.22 10.45 9.06
CA SER A 175 -4.20 11.53 9.24
C SER A 175 -5.64 11.10 8.93
N GLY A 176 -5.82 10.20 7.96
CA GLY A 176 -7.13 9.65 7.59
C GLY A 176 -7.78 8.78 8.66
N LEU A 177 -6.99 8.24 9.60
CA LEU A 177 -7.47 7.48 10.76
C LEU A 177 -7.79 8.38 11.96
N GLY A 178 -7.51 9.69 11.86
CA GLY A 178 -7.58 10.63 12.98
C GLY A 178 -6.31 10.69 13.82
N TYR A 179 -5.20 10.15 13.33
CA TYR A 179 -3.88 10.28 13.98
C TYR A 179 -3.21 11.58 13.54
N ASN A 180 -2.79 12.39 14.51
CA ASN A 180 -2.05 13.62 14.28
C ASN A 180 -0.56 13.42 14.64
N PRO A 181 0.36 13.43 13.65
CA PRO A 181 1.79 13.25 13.89
C PRO A 181 2.45 14.44 14.61
N GLU A 182 1.83 15.62 14.61
CA GLU A 182 2.39 16.83 15.23
C GLU A 182 2.22 16.86 16.75
N LEU A 183 1.33 16.03 17.30
CA LEU A 183 1.13 15.95 18.73
C LEU A 183 2.33 15.25 19.41
N PRO A 184 2.81 15.74 20.56
CA PRO A 184 3.89 15.10 21.30
C PRO A 184 3.58 13.63 21.61
N ALA A 185 4.59 12.76 21.58
CA ALA A 185 4.45 11.33 21.89
C ALA A 185 3.92 11.04 23.31
N SER A 186 3.92 12.04 24.19
CA SER A 186 3.32 11.98 25.53
C SER A 186 1.79 12.07 25.51
N VAL A 187 1.19 12.59 24.42
CA VAL A 187 -0.26 12.69 24.25
C VAL A 187 -0.77 11.40 23.64
N ASN A 188 -1.48 10.60 24.45
CA ASN A 188 -2.15 9.40 23.97
C ASN A 188 -3.33 9.80 23.10
N GLN A 189 -3.19 9.56 21.80
CA GLN A 189 -4.27 9.72 20.83
C GLN A 189 -5.10 8.44 20.81
N THR A 190 -6.39 8.56 21.09
CA THR A 190 -7.32 7.42 21.07
C THR A 190 -7.93 7.29 19.69
N LEU A 191 -7.43 6.33 18.91
CA LEU A 191 -8.07 5.86 17.70
C LEU A 191 -9.21 4.90 18.06
N GLY A 192 -10.17 4.71 17.15
CA GLY A 192 -11.17 3.64 17.31
C GLY A 192 -10.50 2.26 17.32
N PRO A 193 -11.12 1.21 17.89
CA PRO A 193 -10.46 -0.09 18.06
C PRO A 193 -9.94 -0.70 16.75
N ALA A 194 -10.68 -0.53 15.65
CA ALA A 194 -10.28 -1.02 14.33
C ALA A 194 -9.16 -0.17 13.72
N GLU A 195 -9.25 1.15 13.85
CA GLU A 195 -8.24 2.11 13.39
C GLU A 195 -6.92 1.92 14.12
N GLN A 196 -6.96 1.74 15.44
CA GLN A 196 -5.80 1.44 16.27
C GLN A 196 -5.14 0.14 15.83
N HIS A 197 -5.94 -0.91 15.59
CA HIS A 197 -5.39 -2.19 15.14
C HIS A 197 -4.72 -2.09 13.76
N LEU A 198 -5.34 -1.37 12.82
CA LEU A 198 -4.78 -1.14 11.50
C LEU A 198 -3.49 -0.31 11.58
N PHE A 199 -3.48 0.75 12.38
CA PHE A 199 -2.30 1.58 12.64
C PHE A 199 -1.13 0.74 13.16
N GLU A 200 -1.37 -0.07 14.19
CA GLU A 200 -0.35 -0.96 14.77
C GLU A 200 0.14 -2.01 13.78
N MET A 201 -0.77 -2.60 13.01
CA MET A 201 -0.43 -3.57 11.97
C MET A 201 0.50 -2.93 10.94
N LEU A 202 0.13 -1.78 10.37
CA LEU A 202 0.94 -1.09 9.36
C LEU A 202 2.31 -0.70 9.92
N CYS A 203 2.35 -0.13 11.14
CA CYS A 203 3.62 0.23 11.78
C CYS A 203 4.52 -0.98 12.01
N SER A 204 3.97 -2.11 12.49
CA SER A 204 4.75 -3.34 12.70
C SER A 204 5.27 -3.96 11.40
N SER A 205 4.71 -3.56 10.26
CA SER A 205 5.01 -4.12 8.95
C SER A 205 5.96 -3.24 8.13
N GLY A 206 6.31 -2.04 8.62
CA GLY A 206 7.33 -1.18 8.04
C GLY A 206 6.97 0.30 7.93
N PHE A 207 5.71 0.70 8.19
CA PHE A 207 5.31 2.11 8.13
C PHE A 207 5.83 2.89 9.34
N ASP A 208 6.33 4.11 9.13
CA ASP A 208 6.66 5.00 10.25
C ASP A 208 5.42 5.72 10.77
N ARG A 209 5.37 6.05 12.06
CA ARG A 209 4.21 6.76 12.65
C ARG A 209 3.95 8.13 12.01
N THR A 210 4.97 8.70 11.39
CA THR A 210 4.93 9.98 10.66
C THR A 210 5.00 9.75 9.14
N GLU A 211 4.68 8.54 8.66
CA GLU A 211 4.72 8.20 7.24
C GLU A 211 3.94 9.21 6.40
N LEU A 212 4.55 9.60 5.29
CA LEU A 212 3.95 10.44 4.26
C LEU A 212 3.51 9.56 3.09
N TRP A 213 2.47 10.01 2.37
CA TRP A 213 2.10 9.35 1.12
C TRP A 213 3.27 9.41 0.13
N GLY A 214 3.61 8.27 -0.47
CA GLY A 214 4.69 8.18 -1.48
C GLY A 214 4.31 8.84 -2.80
N SER A 215 3.02 8.79 -3.14
CA SER A 215 2.41 9.63 -4.16
C SER A 215 1.06 10.14 -3.66
N ARG A 216 0.76 11.42 -3.94
CA ARG A 216 -0.51 12.07 -3.62
C ARG A 216 -0.80 13.13 -4.66
N SER A 217 -1.85 12.93 -5.46
CA SER A 217 -2.18 13.83 -6.56
C SER A 217 -3.68 13.99 -6.76
N MET A 218 -4.07 15.15 -7.27
CA MET A 218 -5.44 15.48 -7.63
C MET A 218 -5.73 14.98 -9.04
N GLU A 219 -6.88 14.33 -9.23
CA GLU A 219 -7.32 13.90 -10.55
C GLU A 219 -7.78 15.11 -11.39
N PRO A 220 -7.25 15.29 -12.62
CA PRO A 220 -7.64 16.39 -13.48
C PRO A 220 -9.15 16.41 -13.72
N HIS A 221 -9.75 17.60 -13.58
CA HIS A 221 -11.19 17.85 -13.78
C HIS A 221 -12.12 17.09 -12.84
N LYS A 222 -11.61 16.49 -11.76
CA LYS A 222 -12.40 15.76 -10.77
C LYS A 222 -12.14 16.31 -9.36
N CYS A 223 -13.13 16.19 -8.48
CA CYS A 223 -12.95 16.43 -7.04
C CYS A 223 -12.51 15.15 -6.34
N VAL A 224 -11.47 14.53 -6.89
CA VAL A 224 -10.93 13.25 -6.42
C VAL A 224 -9.43 13.42 -6.24
N LEU A 225 -8.94 12.91 -5.12
CA LEU A 225 -7.52 12.83 -4.83
C LEU A 225 -7.16 11.35 -4.70
N SER A 226 -6.09 10.95 -5.37
CA SER A 226 -5.52 9.61 -5.24
C SER A 226 -4.23 9.67 -4.45
N SER A 227 -4.03 8.73 -3.52
CA SER A 227 -2.77 8.57 -2.81
C SER A 227 -2.31 7.12 -2.81
N LEU A 228 -1.01 6.92 -2.82
CA LEU A 228 -0.38 5.61 -2.79
C LEU A 228 0.84 5.63 -1.87
N SER A 229 0.97 4.60 -1.04
CA SER A 229 2.17 4.32 -0.27
C SER A 229 2.53 2.85 -0.47
N LEU A 230 3.80 2.61 -0.79
CA LEU A 230 4.38 1.29 -1.03
C LEU A 230 5.50 1.08 -0.02
N VAL A 231 5.31 0.10 0.86
CA VAL A 231 6.28 -0.20 1.93
C VAL A 231 6.73 -1.64 1.81
N ARG A 232 8.05 -1.84 1.80
CA ARG A 232 8.62 -3.19 1.78
C ARG A 232 8.39 -3.85 3.14
N LEU A 233 7.83 -5.05 3.13
CA LEU A 233 7.59 -5.80 4.36
C LEU A 233 8.92 -6.14 5.01
N VAL A 234 9.15 -5.63 6.21
CA VAL A 234 10.34 -6.00 7.00
C VAL A 234 10.11 -7.38 7.57
N THR A 235 10.69 -8.41 6.95
CA THR A 235 10.80 -9.75 7.55
C THR A 235 12.17 -9.86 8.23
N GLN A 236 12.19 -10.24 9.51
CA GLN A 236 13.46 -10.52 10.15
C GLN A 236 14.12 -11.70 9.42
N PRO A 237 15.41 -11.60 9.02
CA PRO A 237 16.09 -12.75 8.47
C PRO A 237 16.04 -13.89 9.49
N PRO A 238 15.91 -15.16 9.05
CA PRO A 238 15.99 -16.29 9.96
C PRO A 238 17.33 -16.15 10.68
N THR A 239 17.27 -15.82 11.98
CA THR A 239 18.49 -15.74 12.77
C THR A 239 19.09 -17.14 12.69
N PRO A 240 20.32 -17.32 12.15
CA PRO A 240 20.93 -18.64 12.18
C PRO A 240 20.86 -19.10 13.63
N PRO A 241 20.50 -20.38 13.90
CA PRO A 241 20.54 -20.87 15.26
C PRO A 241 21.93 -20.52 15.77
N GLN A 242 22.01 -19.67 16.81
CA GLN A 242 23.27 -19.46 17.50
C GLN A 242 23.62 -20.84 18.05
N SER A 243 24.41 -21.60 17.28
CA SER A 243 25.17 -22.71 17.81
C SER A 243 25.91 -22.09 18.98
N PRO A 244 25.65 -22.54 20.22
CA PRO A 244 26.34 -21.97 21.36
C PRO A 244 27.83 -22.06 21.01
N SER A 245 28.51 -20.92 20.98
CA SER A 245 29.97 -20.89 20.87
C SER A 245 30.49 -21.56 22.13
N LEU A 246 30.58 -22.89 22.10
CA LEU A 246 31.22 -23.67 23.12
C LEU A 246 32.71 -23.37 22.97
N GLN A 247 33.18 -22.37 23.71
CA GLN A 247 34.60 -22.28 24.00
C GLN A 247 34.99 -23.62 24.66
N PRO A 248 35.98 -24.35 24.13
CA PRO A 248 36.39 -25.62 24.71
C PRO A 248 36.90 -25.34 26.13
N VAL A 249 36.10 -25.69 27.13
CA VAL A 249 36.54 -25.65 28.53
C VAL A 249 37.39 -26.88 28.74
N GLN A 250 38.67 -26.71 29.07
CA GLN A 250 39.51 -27.80 29.51
C GLN A 250 38.90 -28.41 30.79
N SER A 251 38.45 -29.66 30.68
CA SER A 251 37.89 -30.42 31.77
C SER A 251 38.99 -30.95 32.69
N ASN A 252 39.36 -30.19 33.72
CA ASN A 252 40.00 -30.76 34.90
C ASN A 252 38.93 -31.48 35.74
N ALA A 253 38.69 -32.75 35.42
CA ALA A 253 37.85 -33.63 36.22
C ALA A 253 38.53 -33.93 37.56
N SER A 254 38.30 -33.11 38.57
CA SER A 254 38.49 -33.50 39.97
C SER A 254 37.12 -33.58 40.64
N GLY A 255 36.74 -34.80 41.04
CA GLY A 255 35.46 -35.10 41.66
C GLY A 255 35.25 -34.34 42.97
N ARG A 256 34.19 -33.54 43.02
CA ARG A 256 33.29 -33.41 44.17
C ARG A 256 32.09 -32.56 43.78
N SER A 257 30.91 -33.13 43.94
CA SER A 257 29.62 -32.44 43.83
C SER A 257 29.63 -31.19 44.72
N ARG A 258 29.57 -30.01 44.11
CA ARG A 258 29.30 -28.75 44.80
C ARG A 258 28.09 -28.08 44.19
N SER A 259 27.20 -27.66 45.10
CA SER A 259 25.97 -26.91 44.87
C SER A 259 26.12 -25.86 43.75
N ARG A 260 25.20 -25.87 42.78
CA ARG A 260 25.13 -24.86 41.71
C ARG A 260 25.21 -23.47 42.36
N SER A 261 26.23 -22.69 42.03
CA SER A 261 26.40 -21.35 42.60
C SER A 261 25.20 -20.48 42.24
N ARG A 262 24.79 -19.58 43.14
CA ARG A 262 23.66 -18.65 42.91
C ARG A 262 23.80 -17.87 41.60
N ILE A 263 25.04 -17.62 41.16
CA ILE A 263 25.38 -16.93 39.90
C ILE A 263 25.00 -17.79 38.68
N ALA A 264 25.25 -19.10 38.69
CA ALA A 264 24.88 -19.99 37.58
C ALA A 264 23.35 -20.13 37.44
N THR A 265 22.63 -20.10 38.57
CA THR A 265 21.16 -20.06 38.58
C THR A 265 20.63 -18.73 38.05
N LEU A 266 21.27 -17.60 38.41
CA LEU A 266 20.90 -16.27 37.91
C LEU A 266 21.13 -16.15 36.40
N ALA A 267 22.28 -16.60 35.89
CA ALA A 267 22.59 -16.61 34.47
C ALA A 267 21.62 -17.49 33.68
N SER A 268 21.33 -18.69 34.17
CA SER A 268 20.33 -19.58 33.54
C SER A 268 18.93 -18.97 33.52
N SER A 269 18.53 -18.27 34.59
CA SER A 269 17.26 -17.58 34.66
C SER A 269 17.21 -16.36 33.74
N ALA A 270 18.29 -15.58 33.65
CA ALA A 270 18.41 -14.45 32.74
C ALA A 270 18.38 -14.89 31.27
N SER A 271 19.08 -15.96 30.90
CA SER A 271 19.04 -16.54 29.56
C SER A 271 17.64 -17.07 29.23
N ARG A 272 16.98 -17.77 30.16
CA ARG A 272 15.59 -18.25 29.97
C ARG A 272 14.60 -17.09 29.88
N ALA A 273 14.77 -16.02 30.64
CA ALA A 273 13.93 -14.83 30.55
C ALA A 273 14.11 -14.11 29.21
N ALA A 274 15.36 -13.94 28.75
CA ALA A 274 15.67 -13.39 27.44
C ALA A 274 15.06 -14.24 26.31
N SER A 275 15.23 -15.57 26.35
CA SER A 275 14.60 -16.49 25.38
C SER A 275 13.07 -16.39 25.36
N ARG A 276 12.43 -16.18 26.52
CA ARG A 276 10.97 -16.02 26.62
C ARG A 276 10.48 -14.67 26.09
N SER A 277 11.25 -13.61 26.29
CA SER A 277 10.95 -12.29 25.72
C SER A 277 11.12 -12.29 24.19
N LEU A 278 12.20 -12.91 23.69
CA LEU A 278 12.43 -13.12 22.26
C LEU A 278 11.35 -13.99 21.60
N SER A 279 10.90 -15.07 22.27
CA SER A 279 9.83 -15.93 21.73
C SER A 279 8.46 -15.25 21.73
N ARG A 280 8.16 -14.40 22.71
CA ARG A 280 6.95 -13.57 22.71
C ARG A 280 6.95 -12.53 21.59
N ALA A 281 8.08 -11.83 21.39
CA ALA A 281 8.22 -10.88 20.30
C ALA A 281 8.07 -11.55 18.92
N ARG A 282 8.71 -12.72 18.72
CA ARG A 282 8.55 -13.53 17.50
C ARG A 282 7.11 -13.99 17.28
N LYS A 283 6.44 -14.49 18.32
CA LYS A 283 5.04 -14.92 18.22
C LYS A 283 4.11 -13.77 17.78
N ASN A 284 4.31 -12.56 18.30
CA ASN A 284 3.52 -11.40 17.88
C ASN A 284 3.79 -11.02 16.41
N ASN A 285 5.06 -11.10 15.98
CA ASN A 285 5.42 -10.80 14.59
C ASN A 285 4.85 -11.84 13.62
N ASP A 286 4.96 -13.13 13.94
CA ASP A 286 4.37 -14.23 13.18
C ASP A 286 2.85 -14.11 13.06
N THR A 287 2.16 -13.64 14.11
CA THR A 287 0.72 -13.38 14.04
C THR A 287 0.37 -12.20 13.11
N ASN A 288 1.22 -11.18 13.00
CA ASN A 288 0.97 -10.04 12.12
C ASN A 288 1.21 -10.43 10.65
N TYR A 289 2.28 -11.17 10.33
CA TYR A 289 2.49 -11.69 8.98
C TYR A 289 1.36 -12.63 8.54
N THR A 290 0.88 -13.49 9.44
CA THR A 290 -0.28 -14.37 9.18
C THR A 290 -1.55 -13.57 8.85
N LYS A 291 -1.74 -12.41 9.48
CA LYS A 291 -2.87 -11.52 9.17
C LYS A 291 -2.68 -10.80 7.84
N LEU A 292 -1.47 -10.34 7.52
CA LEU A 292 -1.20 -9.69 6.24
C LEU A 292 -1.42 -10.63 5.05
N LEU A 293 -1.17 -11.93 5.23
CA LEU A 293 -1.48 -12.95 4.22
C LEU A 293 -2.97 -13.02 3.87
N LEU A 294 -3.87 -12.56 4.75
CA LEU A 294 -5.29 -12.45 4.42
C LEU A 294 -5.55 -11.40 3.32
N PHE A 295 -4.62 -10.46 3.13
CA PHE A 295 -4.70 -9.41 2.11
C PHE A 295 -3.94 -9.76 0.83
N TRP A 296 -3.28 -10.93 0.78
CA TRP A 296 -2.64 -11.40 -0.44
C TRP A 296 -3.70 -11.95 -1.40
N ARG A 297 -3.77 -11.39 -2.61
CA ARG A 297 -4.80 -11.69 -3.63
C ARG A 297 -6.25 -11.39 -3.21
N LYS A 298 -6.43 -10.75 -2.05
CA LYS A 298 -7.74 -10.37 -1.49
C LYS A 298 -7.62 -9.00 -0.83
N PRO A 299 -7.63 -7.91 -1.61
CA PRO A 299 -7.45 -6.58 -1.07
C PRO A 299 -8.55 -6.25 -0.05
N ALA A 300 -8.15 -5.73 1.11
CA ALA A 300 -9.08 -5.22 2.09
C ALA A 300 -9.48 -3.79 1.73
N ARG A 301 -10.78 -3.50 1.85
CA ARG A 301 -11.33 -2.18 1.55
C ARG A 301 -12.07 -1.63 2.75
N LYS A 302 -11.82 -0.36 3.07
CA LYS A 302 -12.57 0.40 4.08
C LYS A 302 -13.06 1.69 3.45
N CYS A 303 -14.36 1.94 3.53
CA CYS A 303 -14.99 3.18 3.06
C CYS A 303 -15.64 3.90 4.23
N TRP A 304 -15.41 5.21 4.35
CA TRP A 304 -16.06 6.03 5.38
C TRP A 304 -16.21 7.48 4.92
N TRP A 305 -17.07 8.21 5.64
CA TRP A 305 -17.31 9.62 5.43
C TRP A 305 -16.73 10.44 6.58
N ALA A 306 -16.22 11.63 6.25
CA ALA A 306 -15.74 12.60 7.21
C ALA A 306 -16.27 14.00 6.84
N ASN A 307 -16.48 14.84 7.84
CA ASN A 307 -16.92 16.21 7.68
C ASN A 307 -15.81 17.12 8.19
N ASN A 308 -15.31 17.99 7.33
CA ASN A 308 -14.22 18.91 7.66
C ASN A 308 -14.64 20.34 7.31
N GLU A 309 -14.01 21.31 7.95
CA GLU A 309 -14.09 22.71 7.56
C GLU A 309 -12.71 23.15 7.06
N VAL A 310 -12.69 23.74 5.86
CA VAL A 310 -11.48 24.26 5.24
C VAL A 310 -11.62 25.77 5.14
N THR A 311 -10.59 26.49 5.58
CA THR A 311 -10.55 27.95 5.42
C THR A 311 -9.93 28.28 4.07
N VAL A 312 -10.66 29.03 3.25
CA VAL A 312 -10.27 29.36 1.87
C VAL A 312 -10.20 30.87 1.71
N SER A 313 -9.11 31.37 1.13
CA SER A 313 -9.00 32.77 0.73
C SER A 313 -10.01 33.09 -0.38
N THR A 314 -10.69 34.23 -0.26
CA THR A 314 -11.71 34.69 -1.21
C THR A 314 -11.12 35.50 -2.38
N GLU A 315 -9.80 35.72 -2.37
CA GLU A 315 -9.09 36.42 -3.44
C GLU A 315 -9.29 35.70 -4.79
N GLY A 316 -9.96 36.37 -5.74
CA GLY A 316 -10.27 35.83 -7.06
C GLY A 316 -11.75 35.54 -7.33
N SER A 317 -12.64 35.68 -6.35
CA SER A 317 -14.09 35.65 -6.55
C SER A 317 -14.75 36.92 -6.00
N GLU A 318 -15.37 37.72 -6.87
CA GLU A 318 -16.07 38.95 -6.49
C GLU A 318 -17.27 38.69 -5.55
N THR A 319 -17.95 37.55 -5.73
CA THR A 319 -19.09 37.16 -4.90
C THR A 319 -18.62 36.77 -3.50
N LEU A 320 -17.57 35.97 -3.40
CA LEU A 320 -17.05 35.48 -2.12
C LEU A 320 -16.27 36.56 -1.38
N ALA A 321 -15.61 37.49 -2.07
CA ALA A 321 -14.89 38.61 -1.46
C ALA A 321 -15.80 39.48 -0.57
N LYS A 322 -17.11 39.52 -0.85
CA LYS A 322 -18.10 40.22 -0.02
C LYS A 322 -18.25 39.61 1.38
N LEU A 323 -17.85 38.35 1.57
CA LEU A 323 -17.91 37.64 2.85
C LEU A 323 -16.70 37.93 3.75
N GLY A 324 -15.69 38.62 3.23
CA GLY A 324 -14.42 38.87 3.90
C GLY A 324 -13.23 38.25 3.15
N PRO A 325 -12.00 38.41 3.66
CA PRO A 325 -10.77 37.92 3.02
C PRO A 325 -10.64 36.40 3.03
N GLU A 326 -11.26 35.74 4.00
CA GLU A 326 -11.29 34.27 4.12
C GLU A 326 -12.70 33.81 4.46
N VAL A 327 -13.06 32.62 3.97
CA VAL A 327 -14.35 31.99 4.26
C VAL A 327 -14.13 30.55 4.72
N LYS A 328 -14.89 30.13 5.73
CA LYS A 328 -14.94 28.73 6.15
C LYS A 328 -15.90 27.96 5.27
N VAL A 329 -15.39 26.92 4.64
CA VAL A 329 -16.12 26.09 3.68
C VAL A 329 -16.27 24.70 4.27
N LYS A 330 -17.51 24.22 4.36
CA LYS A 330 -17.78 22.85 4.81
C LYS A 330 -17.51 21.89 3.67
N VAL A 331 -16.82 20.80 3.99
CA VAL A 331 -16.40 19.79 3.02
C VAL A 331 -16.78 18.41 3.54
N HIS A 332 -17.59 17.70 2.76
CA HIS A 332 -17.81 16.27 2.98
C HIS A 332 -16.76 15.49 2.20
N THR A 333 -16.11 14.55 2.87
CA THR A 333 -15.07 13.72 2.27
C THR A 333 -15.48 12.27 2.36
N ARG A 334 -15.47 11.54 1.25
CA ARG A 334 -15.58 10.09 1.22
C ARG A 334 -14.18 9.53 0.98
N ARG A 335 -13.69 8.72 1.92
CA ARG A 335 -12.39 8.06 1.80
C ARG A 335 -12.61 6.57 1.57
N VAL A 336 -11.88 6.02 0.62
CA VAL A 336 -11.77 4.58 0.39
C VAL A 336 -10.31 4.20 0.49
N TRP A 337 -9.98 3.41 1.51
CA TRP A 337 -8.66 2.78 1.60
C TRP A 337 -8.73 1.38 1.05
N THR A 338 -7.74 1.04 0.22
CA THR A 338 -7.49 -0.31 -0.27
C THR A 338 -6.11 -0.74 0.23
N LEU A 339 -6.05 -1.83 0.97
CA LEU A 339 -4.84 -2.44 1.47
C LEU A 339 -4.64 -3.79 0.78
N GLU A 340 -3.52 -3.97 0.11
CA GLU A 340 -3.15 -5.20 -0.58
C GLU A 340 -1.72 -5.60 -0.19
N LEU A 341 -1.47 -6.90 -0.07
CA LEU A 341 -0.12 -7.43 0.04
C LEU A 341 0.26 -8.02 -1.32
N SER A 342 1.34 -7.53 -1.92
CA SER A 342 1.92 -8.09 -3.14
C SER A 342 3.23 -8.82 -2.84
N VAL A 343 3.37 -10.03 -3.36
CA VAL A 343 4.57 -10.85 -3.21
C VAL A 343 5.22 -10.98 -4.57
N VAL A 344 6.40 -10.38 -4.73
CA VAL A 344 7.08 -10.33 -6.02
C VAL A 344 7.59 -11.73 -6.39
N GLY A 345 7.38 -12.12 -7.65
CA GLY A 345 7.76 -13.42 -8.18
C GLY A 345 6.86 -14.58 -7.76
N VAL A 346 5.63 -14.30 -7.31
CA VAL A 346 4.56 -15.30 -7.15
C VAL A 346 3.35 -14.85 -7.94
N GLN A 347 3.10 -15.53 -9.07
CA GLN A 347 1.92 -15.31 -9.92
C GLN A 347 0.78 -16.26 -9.52
#